data_AF-A0A938KYK7-F1
#
_entry.id   AF-A0A938KYK7-F1
#
_cell.length_a   1.000
_cell.length_b   1.000
_cell.length_c   1.000
_cell.angle_alpha   90.00
_cell.angle_beta   90.00
_cell.angle_gamma   90.00
#
_symmetry.space_group_name_H-M   'P 1'
#
loop_
_entity.id
_entity.type
_entity.pdbx_description
1 polymer ?
#
loop_
_entity_poly.entity_id
_entity_poly.type
_entity_poly.pdbx_seq_one_letter_code
_entity_poly.pdbx_strand_id
1 'polypeptide(L)'
;MFRYAPPGWSLSSARDTAREENLEFEETHLELICALQEFFARQGENTPINLLKLHDALEEKFHYKGGLKFLYAIMPRGPVAQGCRLAGLKVPPGAIDSSYGSVA
;
A
#
# COMPACT_ATOMS: atom_id res chain seq x y z
N MET A 1 -10.32 -5.71 -12.62
CA MET A 1 -10.53 -7.06 -12.02
C MET A 1 -9.37 -7.31 -11.06
N PHE A 2 -9.61 -7.29 -9.75
CA PHE A 2 -8.55 -7.38 -8.74
C PHE A 2 -8.09 -8.83 -8.55
N ARG A 3 -7.22 -9.30 -9.44
CA ARG A 3 -6.78 -10.71 -9.47
C ARG A 3 -5.95 -11.12 -8.25
N TYR A 4 -5.27 -10.17 -7.63
CA TYR A 4 -4.34 -10.40 -6.51
C TYR A 4 -4.82 -9.84 -5.18
N ALA A 5 -6.09 -9.38 -5.12
CA ALA A 5 -6.64 -8.87 -3.88
C ALA A 5 -6.76 -10.00 -2.83
N PRO A 6 -6.43 -9.72 -1.56
CA PRO A 6 -6.57 -10.71 -0.50
C PRO A 6 -8.06 -11.04 -0.25
N PRO A 7 -8.35 -12.24 0.25
CA PRO A 7 -9.72 -12.65 0.55
C PRO A 7 -10.35 -11.69 1.58
N GLY A 8 -11.54 -11.18 1.28
CA GLY A 8 -12.24 -10.20 2.13
C GLY A 8 -11.93 -8.74 1.82
N TRP A 9 -11.00 -8.45 0.91
CA TRP A 9 -10.79 -7.09 0.43
C TRP A 9 -11.81 -6.70 -0.64
N SER A 10 -12.21 -5.43 -0.64
CA SER A 10 -13.10 -4.85 -1.63
C SER A 10 -12.79 -3.38 -1.85
N LEU A 11 -13.14 -2.86 -3.02
CA LEU A 11 -12.94 -1.46 -3.38
C LEU A 11 -13.63 -0.51 -2.37
N SER A 12 -14.80 -0.90 -1.86
CA SER A 12 -15.51 -0.18 -0.81
C SER A 12 -14.71 -0.12 0.50
N SER A 13 -14.09 -1.23 0.93
CA SER A 13 -13.26 -1.26 2.14
C SER A 13 -12.04 -0.37 1.99
N ALA A 14 -11.37 -0.41 0.84
CA ALA A 14 -10.23 0.47 0.57
C ALA A 14 -10.64 1.95 0.63
N ARG A 15 -11.82 2.29 0.09
CA ARG A 15 -12.34 3.66 0.12
C ARG A 15 -12.71 4.10 1.53
N ASP A 16 -13.24 3.21 2.37
CA ASP A 16 -13.53 3.50 3.76
C ASP A 16 -12.24 3.73 4.56
N THR A 17 -11.23 2.87 4.39
CA THR A 17 -9.89 3.06 5.00
C THR A 17 -9.24 4.37 4.55
N ALA A 18 -9.36 4.75 3.27
CA ALA A 18 -8.86 6.04 2.78
C ALA A 18 -9.55 7.21 3.50
N ARG A 19 -10.86 7.09 3.72
CA ARG A 19 -11.65 8.09 4.44
C ARG A 19 -11.25 8.17 5.92
N GLU A 20 -11.00 7.04 6.58
CA GLU A 20 -10.47 7.00 7.95
C GLU A 20 -9.11 7.70 8.06
N GLU A 21 -8.23 7.47 7.08
CA GLU A 21 -6.90 8.08 7.01
C GLU A 21 -6.92 9.53 6.49
N ASN A 22 -8.10 10.10 6.22
CA ASN A 22 -8.28 11.43 5.62
C ASN A 22 -7.49 11.61 4.31
N LEU A 23 -7.41 10.55 3.51
CA LEU A 23 -6.76 10.54 2.20
C LEU A 23 -7.79 10.65 1.06
N GLU A 24 -7.39 11.34 0.00
CA GLU A 24 -8.20 11.38 -1.22
C GLU A 24 -8.06 10.08 -2.00
N PHE A 25 -9.18 9.39 -2.23
CA PHE A 25 -9.16 8.11 -2.95
C PHE A 25 -9.22 8.32 -4.47
N GLU A 26 -8.05 8.56 -5.05
CA GLU A 26 -7.85 8.75 -6.49
C GLU A 26 -7.42 7.46 -7.24
N GLU A 27 -7.44 7.49 -8.57
CA GLU A 27 -6.97 6.37 -9.42
C GLU A 27 -5.53 5.96 -9.12
N THR A 28 -4.67 6.93 -8.79
CA THR A 28 -3.28 6.66 -8.40
C THR A 28 -3.18 5.80 -7.14
N HIS A 29 -4.08 5.98 -6.17
CA HIS A 29 -4.11 5.16 -4.96
C HIS A 29 -4.52 3.73 -5.29
N LEU A 30 -5.49 3.56 -6.20
CA LEU A 30 -5.87 2.25 -6.74
C LEU A 30 -4.73 1.56 -7.48
N GLU A 31 -3.95 2.29 -8.29
CA GLU A 31 -2.76 1.74 -8.96
C GLU A 31 -1.74 1.22 -7.95
N LEU A 32 -1.51 1.97 -6.85
CA LEU A 32 -0.58 1.59 -5.80
C LEU A 32 -1.07 0.37 -5.03
N ILE A 33 -2.37 0.33 -4.68
CA ILE A 33 -3.01 -0.83 -4.04
C ILE A 33 -2.85 -2.08 -4.92
N CYS A 34 -3.16 -1.97 -6.22
CA CYS A 34 -3.00 -3.08 -7.15
C CYS A 34 -1.53 -3.52 -7.26
N ALA A 35 -0.58 -2.57 -7.25
CA ALA A 35 0.85 -2.86 -7.26
C ALA A 35 1.27 -3.67 -6.03
N LEU A 36 0.80 -3.26 -4.85
CA LEU A 36 1.10 -3.94 -3.59
C LEU A 36 0.49 -5.34 -3.56
N GLN A 37 -0.79 -5.46 -3.91
CA GLN A 37 -1.46 -6.77 -4.01
C GLN A 37 -0.70 -7.73 -4.93
N GLU A 38 -0.30 -7.26 -6.11
CA GLU A 38 0.48 -8.06 -7.04
C GLU A 38 1.87 -8.43 -6.48
N PHE A 39 2.58 -7.48 -5.87
CA PHE A 39 3.91 -7.72 -5.30
C PHE A 39 3.86 -8.78 -4.19
N PHE A 40 2.89 -8.68 -3.28
CA PHE A 40 2.71 -9.62 -2.18
C PHE A 40 2.26 -10.99 -2.69
N ALA A 41 1.34 -11.04 -3.66
CA ALA A 41 0.92 -12.29 -4.28
C ALA A 41 2.07 -13.02 -5.00
N ARG A 42 3.02 -12.26 -5.60
CA ARG A 42 4.22 -12.83 -6.25
C ARG A 42 5.27 -13.31 -5.24
N GLN A 43 5.45 -12.64 -4.10
CA GLN A 43 6.41 -13.05 -3.07
C GLN A 43 5.93 -14.26 -2.26
N GLY A 44 4.62 -14.42 -2.11
CA GLY A 44 4.00 -15.49 -1.32
C GLY A 44 3.87 -15.13 0.17
N GLU A 45 2.82 -15.67 0.80
CA GLU A 45 2.36 -15.28 2.15
C GLU A 45 3.40 -15.55 3.27
N ASN A 46 4.34 -16.48 3.04
CA ASN A 46 5.36 -16.89 4.01
C ASN A 46 6.76 -16.29 3.76
N THR A 47 6.92 -15.44 2.75
CA THR A 47 8.22 -14.83 2.44
C THR A 47 8.34 -13.47 3.12
N PRO A 48 9.46 -13.18 3.84
CA PRO A 48 9.68 -11.85 4.39
C PRO A 48 9.74 -10.83 3.26
N ILE A 49 8.82 -9.87 3.29
CA ILE A 49 8.77 -8.78 2.32
C ILE A 49 10.00 -7.91 2.51
N ASN A 50 10.84 -7.86 1.48
CA ASN A 50 11.98 -6.98 1.47
C ASN A 50 11.55 -5.55 1.12
N LEU A 51 11.50 -4.67 2.12
CA LEU A 51 11.11 -3.26 1.98
C LEU A 51 11.89 -2.55 0.87
N LEU A 52 13.19 -2.87 0.74
CA LEU A 52 14.05 -2.25 -0.27
C LEU A 52 13.59 -2.61 -1.68
N LYS A 53 13.28 -3.89 -1.93
CA LYS A 53 12.76 -4.36 -3.23
C LYS A 53 11.37 -3.82 -3.50
N LEU A 54 10.54 -3.67 -2.48
CA LEU A 54 9.22 -3.07 -2.63
C LEU A 54 9.35 -1.60 -3.02
N HIS A 55 10.21 -0.84 -2.35
CA HIS A 55 10.48 0.56 -2.68
C HIS A 55 11.01 0.71 -4.11
N ASP A 56 11.97 -0.13 -4.51
CA ASP A 56 12.53 -0.15 -5.86
C ASP A 56 11.46 -0.46 -6.92
N ALA A 57 10.65 -1.51 -6.70
CA ALA A 57 9.55 -1.85 -7.60
C ALA A 57 8.48 -0.75 -7.70
N LEU A 58 8.18 -0.07 -6.58
CA LEU A 58 7.27 1.08 -6.58
C LEU A 58 7.89 2.29 -7.27
N GLU A 59 9.17 2.56 -7.05
CA GLU A 59 9.89 3.63 -7.72
C GLU A 59 9.87 3.44 -9.23
N GLU A 60 10.21 2.24 -9.71
CA GLU A 60 10.19 1.90 -11.13
C GLU A 60 8.78 2.00 -11.71
N LYS A 61 7.78 1.44 -11.01
CA LYS A 61 6.38 1.45 -11.48
C LYS A 61 5.82 2.87 -11.57
N PHE A 62 6.16 3.74 -10.63
CA PHE A 62 5.68 5.13 -10.60
C PHE A 62 6.70 6.13 -11.14
N HIS A 63 7.80 5.68 -11.74
CA HIS A 63 8.88 6.54 -12.21
C HIS A 63 8.37 7.65 -13.13
N TYR A 64 7.41 7.31 -14.00
CA TYR A 64 6.74 8.24 -14.92
C TYR A 64 5.93 9.35 -14.23
N LYS A 65 5.49 9.15 -12.98
CA LYS A 65 4.80 10.16 -12.15
C LYS A 65 5.73 10.89 -11.17
N GLY A 66 7.01 10.53 -11.10
CA GLY A 66 7.97 11.07 -10.13
C GLY A 66 8.45 10.07 -9.08
N GLY A 67 8.18 8.77 -9.30
CA GLY A 67 8.71 7.66 -8.48
C GLY A 67 8.24 7.72 -7.03
N LEU A 68 9.13 7.33 -6.11
CA LEU A 68 8.82 7.35 -4.68
C LEU A 68 8.46 8.74 -4.15
N LYS A 69 9.08 9.81 -4.64
CA LYS A 69 8.78 11.18 -4.17
C LYS A 69 7.32 11.53 -4.36
N PHE A 70 6.75 11.17 -5.51
CA PHE A 70 5.34 11.35 -5.79
C PHE A 70 4.45 10.49 -4.86
N LEU A 71 4.85 9.24 -4.62
CA LEU A 71 4.14 8.37 -3.67
C LEU A 71 4.14 8.94 -2.24
N TYR A 72 5.24 9.54 -1.79
CA TYR A 72 5.29 10.24 -0.50
C TYR A 72 4.43 11.52 -0.46
N ALA A 73 4.18 12.15 -1.61
CA ALA A 73 3.30 13.32 -1.68
C ALA A 73 1.81 12.94 -1.51
N ILE A 74 1.38 11.83 -2.10
CA ILE A 74 0.01 11.32 -1.97
C ILE A 74 -0.21 10.52 -0.67
N MET A 75 0.85 9.88 -0.14
CA MET A 75 0.83 9.06 1.07
C MET A 75 1.84 9.61 2.07
N PRO A 76 1.51 10.71 2.77
CA PRO A 76 2.45 11.40 3.66
C PRO A 76 2.90 10.56 4.85
N ARG A 77 2.11 9.56 5.28
CA ARG A 77 2.49 8.65 6.38
C ARG A 77 3.25 7.41 5.91
N GLY A 78 3.67 7.40 4.65
CA GLY A 78 4.45 6.33 4.05
C GLY A 78 3.64 5.53 3.04
N PRO A 79 4.11 5.43 1.78
CA PRO A 79 3.36 4.78 0.71
C PRO A 79 3.20 3.27 0.91
N VAL A 80 4.16 2.63 1.58
CA VAL A 80 4.05 1.21 1.94
C VAL A 80 3.09 1.01 3.11
N ALA A 81 3.22 1.80 4.18
CA ALA A 81 2.42 1.66 5.39
C ALA A 81 0.93 1.89 5.14
N GLN A 82 0.61 3.03 4.52
CA GLN A 82 -0.76 3.39 4.18
C GLN A 82 -1.27 2.53 3.02
N GLY A 83 -0.44 2.32 1.99
CA GLY A 83 -0.80 1.49 0.84
C GLY A 83 -1.14 0.04 1.22
N CYS A 84 -0.36 -0.59 2.10
CA CYS A 84 -0.67 -1.95 2.58
C CYS A 84 -2.02 -1.99 3.32
N ARG A 85 -2.30 -0.98 4.16
CA ARG A 85 -3.59 -0.87 4.85
C ARG A 85 -4.76 -0.73 3.88
N LEU A 86 -4.66 0.18 2.92
CA LEU A 86 -5.62 0.36 1.83
C LEU A 86 -5.80 -0.91 0.99
N ALA A 87 -4.73 -1.68 0.80
CA ALA A 87 -4.73 -2.93 0.06
C ALA A 87 -5.27 -4.14 0.84
N GLY A 88 -5.57 -3.99 2.14
CA GLY A 88 -5.96 -5.08 3.03
C GLY A 88 -4.81 -6.07 3.30
N LEU A 89 -3.56 -5.63 3.19
CA LEU A 89 -2.36 -6.44 3.37
C LEU A 89 -1.72 -6.17 4.72
N LYS A 90 -1.06 -7.20 5.29
CA LYS A 90 -0.28 -7.04 6.50
C LYS A 90 0.92 -6.13 6.25
N VAL A 91 1.03 -5.05 7.03
CA VAL A 91 2.15 -4.11 6.93
C VAL A 91 3.45 -4.84 7.35
N PRO A 92 4.50 -4.83 6.51
CA PRO A 92 5.76 -5.47 6.84
C PRO A 92 6.45 -4.82 8.04
N PRO A 93 7.13 -5.60 8.90
CA PRO A 93 7.90 -5.07 10.01
C PRO A 93 8.99 -4.12 9.49
N GLY A 94 9.01 -2.87 9.98
CA GLY A 94 9.89 -1.80 9.51
C GLY A 94 9.20 -0.72 8.66
N ALA A 95 8.00 -0.99 8.12
CA ALA A 95 7.13 0.04 7.53
C ALA A 95 5.98 0.47 8.47
N ILE A 96 5.99 -0.03 9.71
CA ILE A 96 5.03 0.33 10.75
C ILE A 96 5.28 1.77 11.21
N ASP A 97 4.38 2.67 10.82
CA ASP A 97 4.24 3.99 11.45
C ASP A 97 3.67 3.78 12.87
N SER A 98 4.47 4.04 13.90
CA SER A 98 4.13 3.90 15.32
C SER A 98 2.95 4.79 15.78
N SER A 99 2.30 5.51 14.88
CA SER A 99 1.28 6.51 15.18
C SER A 99 -0.17 5.99 15.04
N TYR A 100 -0.40 4.68 14.86
CA TYR A 100 -1.76 4.11 14.78
C TYR A 100 -1.92 2.82 15.61
N GLY A 101 -1.53 2.88 16.88
CA GLY A 101 -1.64 1.75 17.80
C GLY A 101 -1.49 2.15 19.26
N SER A 102 -2.47 2.87 19.80
CA SER A 102 -2.84 2.82 21.23
C SER A 102 -4.24 3.42 21.39
N VAL A 103 -5.26 2.70 20.94
CA VAL A 103 -6.57 2.79 21.60
C VAL A 103 -6.71 1.50 22.39
N ALA A 104 -6.34 1.59 23.67
CA ALA A 104 -6.67 0.61 24.70
C ALA A 104 -8.04 0.96 25.28
#